data_AF-A0A7X7JV38-F1
#
_entry.id   AF-A0A7X7JV38-F1
#
_cell.length_a   1.000
_cell.length_b   1.000
_cell.length_c   1.000
_cell.angle_alpha   90.00
_cell.angle_beta   90.00
_cell.angle_gamma   90.00
#
_symmetry.space_group_name_H-M   'P 1'
#
loop_
_entity.id
_entity.type
_entity.pdbx_description
1 polymer ?
#
loop_
_entity_poly.entity_id
_entity_poly.type
_entity_poly.pdbx_seq_one_letter_code
_entity_poly.pdbx_strand_id
1 'polypeptide(L)' 'HMIGPDVTELLPELTLAQAYDLTTDEVGRNVHAHPTLSEAIMEAVDGISGQMIHL' A
#
# COMPACT_ATOMS: atom_id res chain seq x y z
N HIS A 1 -7.16 -3.02 6.27
CA HIS A 1 -7.33 -2.40 7.60
C HIS A 1 -5.94 -2.26 8.21
N MET A 2 -5.61 -1.12 8.80
CA MET A 2 -4.26 -0.80 9.28
C MET A 2 -4.31 -0.38 10.75
N ILE A 3 -3.32 -0.83 11.54
CA ILE A 3 -3.11 -0.47 12.95
C ILE A 3 -1.60 -0.25 13.11
N GLY A 4 -1.17 0.90 13.64
CA GLY A 4 0.25 1.24 13.77
C GLY A 4 0.49 2.74 13.89
N PRO A 5 1.77 3.16 13.98
CA PRO A 5 2.14 4.56 13.92
C PRO A 5 1.76 5.17 12.55
N ASP A 6 1.38 6.44 12.55
CA ASP A 6 1.13 7.26 11.36
C ASP A 6 0.14 6.69 10.33
N VAL A 7 -0.74 5.76 10.74
CA VAL A 7 -1.75 5.17 9.84
C VAL A 7 -2.62 6.24 9.17
N THR A 8 -2.98 7.30 9.90
CA THR A 8 -3.75 8.42 9.33
C THR A 8 -3.05 9.09 8.15
N GLU A 9 -1.72 9.10 8.10
CA GLU A 9 -0.92 9.65 7.01
C GLU A 9 -0.75 8.68 5.83
N LEU A 10 -0.91 7.37 6.08
CA LEU A 10 -0.82 6.32 5.08
C LEU A 10 -2.17 6.04 4.38
N LEU A 11 -3.29 6.20 5.11
CA LEU A 11 -4.64 5.97 4.59
C LEU A 11 -4.99 6.76 3.30
N PRO A 12 -4.55 8.01 3.10
CA PRO A 12 -4.88 8.78 1.90
C PRO A 12 -4.59 8.02 0.59
N GLU A 13 -3.49 7.26 0.52
CA GLU A 13 -3.17 6.43 -0.64
C GLU A 13 -4.27 5.41 -0.96
N LEU A 14 -4.72 4.65 0.05
CA LEU A 14 -5.78 3.66 -0.13
C LEU A 14 -7.14 4.31 -0.39
N THR A 15 -7.42 5.48 0.20
CA THR A 15 -8.67 6.20 -0.09
C THR A 15 -8.71 6.74 -1.52
N LEU A 16 -7.58 7.20 -2.06
CA LEU A 16 -7.48 7.63 -3.45
C LEU A 16 -7.58 6.42 -4.38
N ALA A 17 -6.89 5.32 -4.08
CA ALA A 17 -7.01 4.08 -4.87
C ALA A 17 -8.47 3.61 -4.96
N GLN A 18 -9.20 3.64 -3.84
CA GLN A 18 -10.63 3.34 -3.83
C GLN A 18 -11.46 4.36 -4.64
N ALA A 19 -11.19 5.66 -4.49
CA ALA A 19 -11.93 6.71 -5.18
C ALA A 19 -11.80 6.64 -6.72
N TYR A 20 -10.66 6.14 -7.20
CA TYR A 20 -10.39 5.93 -8.62
C TYR A 20 -10.64 4.50 -9.10
N ASP A 21 -11.19 3.62 -8.24
CA ASP A 21 -11.48 2.21 -8.52
C ASP A 21 -10.25 1.45 -9.07
N LEU A 22 -9.08 1.74 -8.51
CA LEU A 22 -7.81 1.12 -8.93
C LEU A 22 -7.77 -0.35 -8.50
N THR A 23 -7.25 -1.19 -9.41
CA THR A 23 -6.91 -2.58 -9.12
C THR A 23 -5.66 -2.67 -8.25
N THR A 24 -5.46 -3.81 -7.58
CA THR A 24 -4.25 -4.05 -6.77
C THR A 24 -2.97 -4.00 -7.60
N ASP A 25 -3.02 -4.44 -8.86
CA ASP A 25 -1.88 -4.35 -9.79
C ASP A 25 -1.54 -2.87 -10.11
N GLU A 26 -2.55 -2.01 -10.26
CA GLU A 26 -2.34 -0.58 -10.48
C GLU A 26 -1.76 0.13 -9.25
N VAL A 27 -2.23 -0.23 -8.05
CA VAL A 27 -1.68 0.30 -6.79
C VAL A 27 -0.25 -0.20 -6.54
N GLY A 28 0.02 -1.48 -6.81
CA GLY A 28 1.33 -2.09 -6.60
C GLY A 28 2.44 -1.52 -7.49
N ARG A 29 2.09 -0.85 -8.60
CA ARG A 29 3.06 -0.14 -9.45
C ARG A 29 3.53 1.19 -8.83
N ASN A 30 2.93 1.65 -7.75
CA ASN A 30 3.34 2.87 -7.07
C ASN A 30 4.71 2.70 -6.40
N VAL A 31 5.62 3.66 -6.61
CA VAL A 31 6.97 3.61 -6.05
C VAL A 31 6.95 4.24 -4.67
N HIS A 32 7.20 3.41 -3.67
CA HIS A 32 7.29 3.83 -2.27
C HIS A 32 8.73 4.23 -1.95
N ALA A 33 8.90 5.30 -1.17
CA ALA A 33 10.22 5.73 -0.73
C ALA A 33 10.78 4.73 0.28
N HIS A 34 12.08 4.43 0.18
CA HIS A 34 12.79 3.55 1.11
C HIS A 34 13.82 4.35 1.95
N PRO A 35 13.91 4.16 3.28
CA PRO A 35 13.06 3.32 4.14
C PRO A 35 11.87 4.12 4.73
N THR A 36 10.62 3.68 4.51
CA THR A 36 9.44 4.36 5.05
C THR A 36 8.30 3.40 5.44
N LEU A 37 7.36 3.87 6.27
CA LEU A 37 6.18 3.09 6.67
C LEU A 37 5.22 2.80 5.50
N SER A 38 5.28 3.57 4.41
CA SER A 38 4.40 3.34 3.26
C SER A 38 4.77 2.06 2.51
N GLU A 39 5.99 1.55 2.67
CA GLU A 39 6.38 0.21 2.17
C GLU A 39 5.47 -0.90 2.72
N ALA A 40 4.84 -0.72 3.88
CA ALA A 40 3.85 -1.67 4.40
C ALA A 40 2.57 -1.72 3.55
N ILE A 41 2.19 -0.63 2.87
CA ILE A 41 1.08 -0.63 1.90
C ILE A 41 1.48 -1.40 0.65
N MET A 42 2.67 -1.10 0.10
CA MET A 42 3.24 -1.82 -1.05
C MET A 42 3.24 -3.33 -0.82
N GLU A 43 3.84 -3.79 0.28
CA GLU A 43 3.92 -5.22 0.61
C GLU A 43 2.52 -5.82 0.82
N ALA A 44 1.59 -5.11 1.46
CA ALA A 44 0.23 -5.58 1.63
C ALA A 44 -0.51 -5.76 0.28
N VAL A 45 -0.29 -4.84 -0.67
CA VAL A 45 -0.86 -4.92 -2.02
C VAL A 45 -0.22 -6.06 -2.82
N ASP A 46 1.10 -6.22 -2.74
CA ASP A 46 1.82 -7.34 -3.35
C ASP A 46 1.41 -8.69 -2.73
N GLY A 47 1.05 -8.70 -1.45
CA GLY A 47 0.47 -9.85 -0.75
C GLY A 47 -0.84 -10.32 -1.35
N ILE A 48 -1.68 -9.41 -1.85
CA ILE A 48 -2.93 -9.78 -2.54
C ILE A 48 -2.61 -10.47 -3.88
N SER A 49 -1.57 -10.02 -4.56
CA SER A 49 -1.10 -10.57 -5.84
C SER A 49 -0.19 -11.81 -5.68
N GLY A 50 0.17 -12.18 -4.44
CA GLY A 50 1.08 -13.28 -4.13
C GLY A 50 2.56 -13.00 -4.48
N GLN A 51 2.95 -11.72 -4.58
CA GLN A 51 4.29 -11.25 -4.96
C GLN A 51 5.05 -10.58 -3.81
N MET A 52 4.54 -10.64 -2.58
CA MET A 52 5.14 -10.02 -1.40
C MET A 52 6.60 -10.49 -1.18
N ILE A 53 7.49 -9.55 -0.88
CA ILE A 53 8.94 -9.80 -0.72
C ILE A 53 9.31 -9.84 0.76
N HIS A 54 8.67 -9.00 1.59
CA HIS A 54 8.94 -8.91 3.01
C HIS A 54 7.70 -9.27 3.83
N LEU A 55 7.79 -10.38 4.57
CA LEU A 55 6.81 -10.82 5.57
C LEU A 55 7.44 -10.90 6.97
#